data_AF-A0A524MEU5-F1
#
_entry.id   AF-A0A524MEU5-F1
#
_cell.length_a   1.000
_cell.length_b   1.000
_cell.length_c   1.000
_cell.angle_alpha   90.00
_cell.angle_beta   90.00
_cell.angle_gamma   90.00
#
_symmetry.space_group_name_H-M   'P 1'
#
loop_
_entity.id
_entity.type
_entity.pdbx_description
1 polymer ?
#
loop_
_entity_poly.entity_id
_entity_poly.type
_entity_poly.pdbx_seq_one_letter_code
_entity_poly.pdbx_strand_id
1 'polypeptide(L)'
;MPIRILLQNVEKIESILELLKKDYANDYRRFWSLDDRTIAILVYERLGLIGGYTFTVMTIVDYFVEEQICEIHIRYVGGNFSFLGTGKSEDFINKITSSIEILAKENLWNFKVEKVIVRNAGTPCPSCKKAYKYPEEKIREDGTVECQNCGKPFVLQDYQ
;
A
#
# COMPACT_ATOMS: atom_id res chain seq x y z
N MET A 1 -1.33 7.87 -2.37
CA MET A 1 -1.90 7.51 -1.05
C MET A 1 -2.36 6.04 -1.07
N PRO A 2 -2.13 5.24 -0.02
CA PRO A 2 -2.59 3.86 0.01
C PRO A 2 -4.11 3.79 0.17
N ILE A 3 -4.73 2.85 -0.56
CA ILE A 3 -6.17 2.62 -0.55
C ILE A 3 -6.46 1.17 -0.23
N ARG A 4 -7.66 0.92 0.29
CA ARG A 4 -8.26 -0.40 0.45
C ARG A 4 -9.56 -0.43 -0.33
N ILE A 5 -9.74 -1.46 -1.15
CA ILE A 5 -11.00 -1.78 -1.79
C ILE A 5 -11.59 -2.97 -1.04
N LEU A 6 -12.83 -2.84 -0.59
CA LEU A 6 -13.60 -3.91 0.02
C LEU A 6 -14.66 -4.36 -0.99
N LEU A 7 -14.65 -5.65 -1.30
CA LEU A 7 -15.64 -6.32 -2.11
C LEU A 7 -16.41 -7.33 -1.24
N GLN A 8 -17.72 -7.42 -1.43
CA GLN A 8 -18.56 -8.44 -0.76
C GLN A 8 -19.42 -9.17 -1.78
N ASN A 9 -19.85 -10.38 -1.43
CA ASN A 9 -20.56 -11.33 -2.31
C ASN A 9 -19.67 -11.81 -3.47
N VAL A 10 -18.36 -11.89 -3.23
CA VAL A 10 -17.41 -12.40 -4.23
C VAL A 10 -17.43 -13.92 -4.17
N GLU A 11 -18.15 -14.58 -5.06
CA GLU A 11 -18.22 -16.05 -5.08
C GLU A 11 -16.89 -16.70 -5.54
N LYS A 12 -16.18 -16.01 -6.44
CA LYS A 12 -14.99 -16.50 -7.15
C LYS A 12 -13.99 -15.38 -7.33
N ILE A 13 -12.76 -15.62 -6.88
CA ILE A 13 -11.68 -14.62 -6.88
C ILE A 13 -10.91 -14.57 -8.21
N GLU A 14 -11.11 -15.58 -9.08
CA GLU A 14 -10.33 -15.82 -10.29
C GLU A 14 -10.34 -14.61 -11.24
N SER A 15 -11.51 -13.99 -11.47
CA SER A 15 -11.64 -12.86 -12.38
C SER A 15 -10.87 -11.61 -11.89
N ILE A 16 -10.82 -11.38 -10.58
CA ILE A 16 -10.00 -10.31 -9.98
C ILE A 16 -8.52 -10.61 -10.17
N LEU A 17 -8.10 -11.86 -9.90
CA LEU A 17 -6.70 -12.24 -10.06
C LEU A 17 -6.27 -12.18 -11.52
N GLU A 18 -7.11 -12.59 -12.46
CA GLU A 18 -6.84 -12.52 -13.90
C GLU A 18 -6.68 -11.08 -14.37
N LEU A 19 -7.61 -10.18 -13.98
CA LEU A 19 -7.51 -8.74 -14.26
C LEU A 19 -6.17 -8.18 -13.76
N LEU A 20 -5.84 -8.42 -12.48
CA LEU A 20 -4.64 -7.89 -11.86
C LEU A 20 -3.36 -8.48 -12.45
N LYS A 21 -3.33 -9.79 -12.72
CA LYS A 21 -2.20 -10.48 -13.36
C LYS A 21 -1.95 -9.92 -14.77
N LYS A 22 -3.00 -9.75 -15.56
CA LYS A 22 -2.88 -9.37 -16.96
C LYS A 22 -2.41 -7.93 -17.12
N ASP A 23 -3.05 -7.01 -16.41
CA ASP A 23 -2.92 -5.58 -16.70
C ASP A 23 -2.07 -4.82 -15.68
N TYR A 24 -1.86 -5.38 -14.48
CA TYR A 24 -1.39 -4.63 -13.31
C TYR A 24 -0.31 -5.34 -12.48
N ALA A 25 0.39 -6.33 -13.04
CA ALA A 25 1.43 -7.07 -12.32
C ALA A 25 2.57 -7.53 -13.26
N ASN A 26 3.36 -6.61 -13.79
CA ASN A 26 4.38 -6.93 -14.79
C ASN A 26 5.73 -7.39 -14.20
N ASP A 27 5.95 -7.23 -12.89
CA ASP A 27 7.24 -7.52 -12.25
C ASP A 27 7.19 -8.78 -11.39
N TYR A 28 6.38 -8.77 -10.33
CA TYR A 28 6.30 -9.89 -9.37
C TYR A 28 4.87 -10.35 -9.11
N ARG A 29 4.70 -11.65 -8.89
CA ARG A 29 3.42 -12.29 -8.55
C ARG A 29 3.64 -13.46 -7.61
N ARG A 30 2.87 -13.54 -6.52
CA ARG A 30 2.80 -14.72 -5.66
C ARG A 30 1.40 -14.92 -5.13
N PHE A 31 0.97 -16.18 -5.10
CA PHE A 31 -0.36 -16.61 -4.69
C PHE A 31 -0.23 -17.70 -3.64
N TRP A 32 -1.09 -17.64 -2.64
CA TRP A 32 -1.26 -18.68 -1.64
C TRP A 32 -2.74 -18.99 -1.58
N SER A 33 -3.07 -20.27 -1.78
CA SER A 33 -4.42 -20.80 -1.56
C SER A 33 -4.37 -21.64 -0.30
N LEU A 34 -5.09 -21.19 0.72
CA LEU A 34 -5.36 -21.89 1.98
C LEU A 34 -6.80 -22.40 1.94
N ASP A 35 -7.19 -23.21 2.91
CA ASP A 35 -8.52 -23.83 2.93
C ASP A 35 -9.65 -22.78 3.03
N ASP A 36 -9.44 -21.71 3.81
CA ASP A 36 -10.41 -20.66 4.11
C ASP A 36 -10.12 -19.33 3.39
N ARG A 37 -8.97 -19.24 2.71
CA ARG A 37 -8.43 -17.94 2.30
C ARG A 37 -7.53 -18.03 1.06
N THR A 38 -7.59 -17.01 0.21
CA THR A 38 -6.63 -16.80 -0.87
C THR A 38 -5.93 -15.46 -0.69
N ILE A 39 -4.60 -15.50 -0.66
CA ILE A 39 -3.75 -14.31 -0.56
C ILE A 39 -2.95 -14.17 -1.85
N ALA A 40 -2.89 -12.97 -2.41
CA ALA A 40 -2.00 -12.66 -3.53
C ALA A 40 -1.21 -11.39 -3.27
N ILE A 41 0.05 -11.39 -3.71
CA ILE A 41 0.89 -10.19 -3.78
C ILE A 41 1.31 -10.00 -5.22
N LEU A 42 1.00 -8.83 -5.75
CA LEU A 42 1.29 -8.43 -7.11
C LEU A 42 2.08 -7.11 -7.09
N VAL A 43 3.13 -7.04 -7.91
CA VAL A 43 3.94 -5.83 -8.05
C VAL A 43 3.92 -5.39 -9.50
N TYR A 44 3.65 -4.10 -9.68
CA TYR A 44 3.82 -3.41 -10.93
C TYR A 44 4.96 -2.42 -10.83
N GLU A 45 5.92 -2.53 -11.73
CA GLU A 45 7.00 -1.56 -11.88
C GLU A 45 6.94 -0.94 -13.27
N ARG A 46 7.05 0.40 -13.33
CA ARG A 46 7.17 1.11 -14.59
C ARG A 46 8.47 1.89 -14.65
N LEU A 47 9.28 1.57 -15.66
CA LEU A 47 10.44 2.36 -16.06
C LEU A 47 10.01 3.37 -17.13
N GLY A 48 10.07 4.66 -16.80
CA GLY A 48 9.77 5.74 -17.73
C GLY A 48 10.95 6.04 -18.66
N LEU A 49 10.79 5.79 -19.96
CA LEU A 49 11.83 6.06 -20.97
C LEU A 49 12.20 7.56 -21.09
N ILE A 50 11.23 8.46 -20.91
CA ILE A 50 11.42 9.91 -21.03
C ILE A 50 11.25 10.55 -19.65
N GLY A 51 12.32 11.16 -19.15
CA GLY A 51 12.35 11.85 -17.85
C GLY A 51 12.71 10.97 -16.64
N GLY A 52 13.15 9.72 -16.86
CA GLY A 52 13.84 8.89 -15.85
C GLY A 52 13.02 8.58 -14.59
N TYR A 53 11.69 8.65 -14.67
CA TYR A 53 10.85 8.32 -13.52
C TYR A 53 10.67 6.80 -13.44
N THR A 54 10.73 6.29 -12.22
CA THR A 54 10.36 4.92 -11.92
C THR A 54 9.30 4.95 -10.84
N PHE A 55 8.31 4.07 -10.93
CA PHE A 55 7.40 3.86 -9.82
C PHE A 55 7.05 2.40 -9.67
N THR A 56 6.81 2.03 -8.43
CA THR A 56 6.45 0.68 -8.03
C THR A 56 5.15 0.77 -7.22
N VAL A 57 4.14 0.02 -7.67
CA VAL A 57 2.86 -0.14 -6.98
C VAL A 57 2.72 -1.60 -6.60
N MET A 58 2.39 -1.82 -5.32
CA MET A 58 2.11 -3.14 -4.77
C MET A 58 0.61 -3.26 -4.54
N THR A 59 0.05 -4.35 -5.02
CA THR A 59 -1.34 -4.75 -4.81
C THR A 59 -1.36 -6.05 -4.00
N ILE A 60 -2.02 -6.04 -2.85
CA ILE A 60 -2.23 -7.22 -2.01
C ILE A 60 -3.71 -7.57 -2.10
N VAL A 61 -4.02 -8.81 -2.44
CA VAL A 61 -5.39 -9.34 -2.48
C VAL A 61 -5.54 -10.33 -1.34
N ASP A 62 -6.64 -10.23 -0.63
CA ASP A 62 -6.94 -11.02 0.54
C ASP A 62 -8.42 -11.44 0.52
N TYR A 63 -8.67 -12.68 0.09
CA TYR A 63 -10.00 -13.21 -0.13
C TYR A 63 -10.34 -14.26 0.92
N PHE A 64 -11.43 -14.04 1.65
CA PHE A 64 -11.99 -14.92 2.65
C PHE A 64 -13.14 -15.72 2.04
N VAL A 65 -12.98 -17.04 1.92
CA VAL A 65 -13.84 -17.90 1.09
C VAL A 65 -15.22 -18.07 1.72
N GLU A 66 -15.29 -18.31 3.02
CA GLU A 66 -16.57 -18.53 3.72
C GLU A 66 -17.41 -17.27 3.78
N GLU A 67 -16.79 -16.12 4.04
CA GLU A 67 -17.45 -14.82 4.14
C GLU A 67 -17.73 -14.18 2.78
N GLN A 68 -17.13 -14.69 1.70
CA GLN A 68 -17.19 -14.10 0.35
C GLN A 68 -16.77 -12.62 0.34
N ILE A 69 -15.76 -12.30 1.14
CA ILE A 69 -15.20 -10.95 1.28
C ILE A 69 -13.82 -10.93 0.66
N CYS A 70 -13.55 -9.93 -0.19
CA CYS A 70 -12.22 -9.69 -0.74
C CYS A 70 -11.75 -8.28 -0.37
N GLU A 71 -10.61 -8.20 0.31
CA GLU A 71 -9.89 -6.96 0.57
C GLU A 71 -8.73 -6.81 -0.42
N ILE A 72 -8.66 -5.67 -1.10
CA ILE A 72 -7.58 -5.35 -2.03
C ILE A 72 -6.88 -4.08 -1.55
N HIS A 73 -5.62 -4.22 -1.13
CA HIS A 73 -4.79 -3.10 -0.69
C HIS A 73 -3.86 -2.66 -1.82
N ILE A 74 -3.94 -1.39 -2.22
CA ILE A 74 -3.10 -0.83 -3.29
C ILE A 74 -2.26 0.30 -2.71
N ARG A 75 -0.95 0.21 -2.88
CA ARG A 75 -0.02 1.22 -2.36
C ARG A 75 1.16 1.45 -3.29
N TYR A 76 1.59 2.71 -3.37
CA TYR A 76 2.91 3.07 -3.89
C TYR A 76 3.97 2.63 -2.88
N VAL A 77 5.05 2.00 -3.35
CA VAL A 77 6.08 1.42 -2.47
C VAL A 77 7.50 1.91 -2.78
N GLY A 78 7.72 2.58 -3.90
CA GLY A 78 9.04 3.10 -4.23
C GLY A 78 9.17 3.56 -5.67
N GLY A 79 10.34 4.12 -5.98
CA GLY A 79 10.68 4.68 -7.28
C GLY A 79 11.17 6.13 -7.20
N ASN A 80 11.77 6.62 -8.28
CA ASN A 80 12.33 7.96 -8.32
C ASN A 80 11.25 8.97 -8.76
N PHE A 81 10.80 9.81 -7.82
CA PHE A 81 9.91 10.93 -8.12
C PHE A 81 10.73 12.07 -8.73
N SER A 82 10.75 12.15 -10.06
CA SER A 82 10.95 13.47 -10.68
C SER A 82 9.73 14.34 -10.38
N PHE A 83 9.90 15.67 -10.35
CA PHE A 83 8.82 16.64 -10.10
C PHE A 83 7.60 16.45 -11.04
N LEU A 84 7.82 15.84 -12.21
CA LEU A 84 6.78 15.50 -13.21
C LEU A 84 6.15 14.10 -13.03
N GLY A 85 6.61 13.31 -12.06
CA GLY A 85 6.26 11.90 -11.88
C GLY A 85 5.23 11.61 -10.79
N THR A 86 4.96 12.55 -9.87
CA THR A 86 4.08 12.34 -8.71
C THR A 86 2.65 11.93 -9.09
N GLY A 87 2.06 12.57 -10.09
CA GLY A 87 0.69 12.24 -10.56
C GLY A 87 0.56 10.84 -11.19
N LYS A 88 1.64 10.28 -11.76
CA LYS A 88 1.54 9.03 -12.54
C LYS A 88 1.22 7.81 -11.70
N SER A 89 1.72 7.76 -10.47
CA SER A 89 1.40 6.67 -9.56
C SER A 89 -0.06 6.74 -9.08
N GLU A 90 -0.59 7.95 -8.87
CA GLU A 90 -1.98 8.15 -8.48
C GLU A 90 -2.93 7.84 -9.63
N ASP A 91 -2.62 8.29 -10.85
CA ASP A 91 -3.37 7.93 -12.06
C ASP A 91 -3.42 6.41 -12.26
N PHE A 92 -2.31 5.72 -12.01
CA PHE A 92 -2.23 4.26 -12.11
C PHE A 92 -3.10 3.57 -11.03
N ILE A 93 -3.04 4.02 -9.77
CA ILE A 93 -3.89 3.50 -8.69
C ILE A 93 -5.37 3.74 -9.02
N ASN A 94 -5.72 4.93 -9.52
CA ASN A 94 -7.08 5.24 -9.95
C ASN A 94 -7.54 4.31 -11.08
N LYS A 95 -6.68 4.05 -12.08
CA LYS A 95 -6.97 3.12 -13.17
C LYS A 95 -7.24 1.71 -12.66
N ILE A 96 -6.40 1.16 -11.78
CA ILE A 96 -6.64 -0.15 -11.16
C ILE A 96 -7.99 -0.16 -10.45
N THR A 97 -8.25 0.87 -9.63
CA THR A 97 -9.48 0.99 -8.84
C THR A 97 -10.72 0.99 -9.74
N SER A 98 -10.71 1.77 -10.82
CA SER A 98 -11.82 1.83 -11.78
C SER A 98 -12.03 0.50 -12.51
N SER A 99 -10.97 -0.22 -12.87
CA SER A 99 -11.12 -1.55 -13.47
C SER A 99 -11.75 -2.56 -12.51
N ILE A 100 -11.38 -2.52 -11.23
CA ILE A 100 -12.00 -3.37 -10.21
C ILE A 100 -13.46 -2.97 -9.97
N GLU A 101 -13.78 -1.68 -9.97
CA GLU A 101 -15.16 -1.19 -9.85
C GLU A 101 -16.04 -1.67 -11.00
N ILE A 102 -15.55 -1.61 -12.24
CA ILE A 102 -16.26 -2.12 -13.42
C ILE A 102 -16.52 -3.62 -13.26
N LEU A 103 -15.49 -4.39 -12.90
CA LEU A 103 -15.63 -5.83 -12.68
C LEU A 103 -16.63 -6.15 -11.57
N ALA A 104 -16.61 -5.37 -10.47
CA ALA A 104 -17.57 -5.51 -9.39
C ALA A 104 -19.01 -5.26 -9.83
N LYS A 105 -19.25 -4.24 -10.67
CA LYS A 105 -20.57 -3.95 -11.24
C LYS A 105 -21.07 -5.09 -12.14
N GLU A 106 -20.18 -5.62 -13.00
CA GLU A 106 -20.51 -6.74 -13.90
C GLU A 106 -20.90 -8.02 -13.15
N ASN A 107 -20.34 -8.23 -11.95
CA ASN A 107 -20.59 -9.41 -11.12
C ASN A 107 -21.55 -9.13 -9.94
N LEU A 108 -22.18 -7.95 -9.90
CA LEU A 108 -23.11 -7.54 -8.83
C LEU A 108 -22.51 -7.58 -7.40
N TRP A 109 -21.21 -7.33 -7.27
CA TRP A 109 -20.53 -7.25 -5.97
C TRP A 109 -20.73 -5.89 -5.31
N ASN A 110 -20.79 -5.88 -3.98
CA ASN A 110 -20.74 -4.62 -3.23
C ASN A 110 -19.30 -4.08 -3.28
N PHE A 111 -19.12 -2.83 -3.72
CA PHE A 111 -17.82 -2.20 -3.88
C PHE A 111 -17.70 -0.97 -2.97
N LYS A 112 -16.62 -0.92 -2.17
CA LYS A 112 -16.31 0.25 -1.32
C LYS A 112 -14.82 0.56 -1.37
N VAL A 113 -14.47 1.83 -1.55
CA VAL A 113 -13.08 2.33 -1.47
C VAL A 113 -12.89 3.07 -0.16
N GLU A 114 -11.80 2.76 0.53
CA GLU A 114 -11.40 3.40 1.77
C GLU A 114 -9.96 3.92 1.67
N LYS A 115 -9.75 5.15 2.17
CA LYS A 115 -8.41 5.72 2.30
C LYS A 115 -7.75 5.10 3.53
N VAL A 116 -6.60 4.47 3.36
CA VAL A 116 -5.86 3.89 4.48
C VAL A 116 -4.92 4.94 5.04
N ILE A 117 -5.14 5.34 6.28
CA ILE A 117 -4.19 6.20 7.00
C ILE A 117 -3.08 5.29 7.52
N VAL A 118 -1.98 5.18 6.77
CA VAL A 118 -0.78 4.51 7.27
C VAL A 118 -0.15 5.42 8.30
N ARG A 119 -0.34 5.08 9.57
CA ARG A 119 0.42 5.71 10.65
C ARG A 119 1.87 5.27 10.51
N ASN A 120 2.80 6.22 10.52
CA ASN A 120 4.20 5.88 10.52
C ASN A 120 4.50 5.02 11.75
N ALA A 121 5.25 3.94 11.56
CA ALA A 121 5.72 3.14 12.67
C ALA A 121 6.84 3.90 13.38
N GLY A 122 6.56 4.46 14.56
CA GLY A 122 7.52 5.20 15.38
C GLY A 122 7.12 6.64 15.67
N THR A 123 7.96 7.33 16.44
CA THR A 123 7.65 8.67 16.95
C THR A 123 8.09 9.73 15.93
N PRO A 124 7.20 10.64 15.51
CA PRO A 124 7.54 11.69 14.54
C PRO A 124 8.43 12.76 15.18
N CYS A 125 9.55 13.08 14.54
CA CYS A 125 10.38 14.19 14.96
C CYS A 125 9.61 15.53 14.83
N PRO A 126 9.54 16.36 15.89
CA PRO A 126 8.80 17.62 15.85
C PRO A 126 9.39 18.61 14.84
N SER A 127 10.69 18.52 14.58
CA SER A 127 11.42 19.41 13.66
C SER A 127 11.28 19.03 12.18
N CYS A 128 11.50 17.77 11.80
CA CYS A 128 11.54 17.37 10.38
C CYS A 128 10.42 16.40 9.96
N LYS A 129 9.50 16.05 10.87
CA LYS A 129 8.32 15.19 10.66
C LYS A 129 8.59 13.75 10.21
N LYS A 130 9.84 13.35 9.98
CA LYS A 130 10.21 11.94 9.79
C LYS A 130 10.02 11.17 11.09
N ALA A 131 9.49 9.95 10.98
CA ALA A 131 9.21 9.08 12.12
C ALA A 131 10.22 7.93 12.16
N TYR A 132 10.68 7.62 13.37
CA TYR A 132 11.65 6.56 13.62
C TYR A 132 11.26 5.79 14.88
N LYS A 133 11.57 4.50 14.91
CA LYS A 133 11.63 3.74 16.16
C LYS A 133 13.02 3.90 16.74
N TYR A 134 13.09 4.21 18.03
CA TYR A 134 14.34 4.28 18.77
C TYR A 134 14.41 3.06 19.68
N PRO A 135 15.46 2.25 19.59
CA PRO A 135 15.67 1.19 20.58
C PRO A 135 16.07 1.82 21.92
N GLU A 136 15.87 1.08 23.02
CA GLU A 136 16.04 1.62 24.39
C GLU A 136 17.43 2.23 24.62
N GLU A 137 18.49 1.64 24.05
CA GLU A 137 19.86 2.13 24.16
C GLU A 137 20.12 3.48 23.46
N LYS A 138 19.18 3.96 22.64
CA LYS A 138 19.24 5.29 22.01
C LYS A 138 18.41 6.34 22.76
N ILE A 139 17.65 5.93 23.77
CA ILE A 139 16.86 6.81 24.63
C ILE A 139 17.75 7.21 25.80
N ARG A 140 17.96 8.52 25.96
CA ARG A 140 18.71 9.06 27.10
C ARG A 140 17.88 8.92 28.38
N GLU A 141 18.54 9.03 29.54
CA GLU A 141 17.87 8.91 30.85
C GLU A 141 16.71 9.89 31.06
N ASP A 142 16.74 11.04 30.38
CA ASP A 142 15.68 12.06 30.39
C ASP A 142 14.55 11.80 29.37
N GLY A 143 14.52 10.64 28.72
CA GLY A 143 13.55 10.29 27.69
C GLY A 143 13.79 10.97 26.34
N THR A 144 14.90 11.68 26.16
CA THR A 144 15.23 12.34 24.88
C THR A 144 15.94 11.40 23.91
N VAL A 145 15.70 11.62 22.62
CA VAL A 145 16.37 10.95 21.50
C VAL A 145 16.87 11.96 20.49
N GLU A 146 17.89 11.59 19.72
CA GLU A 146 18.39 12.41 18.62
C GLU A 146 17.78 11.96 17.28
N CYS A 147 17.18 12.87 16.53
CA CYS A 147 16.54 12.53 15.25
C CYS A 147 17.54 11.97 14.22
N GLN A 148 17.34 10.73 13.76
CA GLN A 148 18.21 10.07 12.78
C GLN A 148 18.31 10.80 11.42
N ASN A 149 17.38 11.71 11.12
CA ASN A 149 17.39 12.49 9.88
C ASN A 149 18.00 13.88 9.99
N CYS A 150 17.77 14.59 11.10
CA CYS A 150 18.16 16.00 11.22
C CYS A 150 19.06 16.30 12.42
N GLY A 151 19.41 15.30 13.23
CA GLY A 151 20.27 15.44 14.42
C GLY A 151 19.67 16.25 15.57
N LYS A 152 18.43 16.75 15.44
CA LYS A 152 17.81 17.54 16.51
C LYS A 152 17.28 16.64 17.64
N PRO A 153 17.60 16.93 18.91
CA PRO A 153 17.07 16.18 20.05
C PRO A 153 15.59 16.50 20.30
N PHE A 154 14.82 15.53 20.77
CA PHE A 154 13.43 15.71 21.22
C PHE A 154 13.01 14.63 22.21
N VAL A 155 11.98 14.90 23.02
CA VAL A 155 11.40 13.95 24.00
C VAL A 155 10.43 13.01 23.30
N LEU A 156 10.50 11.71 23.61
CA LEU A 156 9.52 10.72 23.13
C LEU A 156 8.18 10.90 23.87
N GLN A 157 7.07 10.90 23.14
CA GLN A 157 5.73 11.11 23.72
C GLN A 157 5.30 10.01 24.70
N ASP A 158 5.85 8.79 24.56
CA ASP A 158 5.52 7.65 25.41
C ASP A 158 6.31 7.62 26.74
N TYR A 159 7.17 8.63 26.98
CA TYR A 159 8.00 8.80 28.18
C TYR A 159 7.54 9.96 29.09
N GLN A 160 6.33 10.51 28.83
CA GLN A 160 5.64 11.48 29.69
C GLN A 160 4.65 10.77 30.60
#